data_AF-M4VAF6-F1
#
_entry.id   AF-M4VAF6-F1
#
_cell.length_a   1.000
_cell.length_b   1.000
_cell.length_c   1.000
_cell.angle_alpha   90.00
_cell.angle_beta   90.00
_cell.angle_gamma   90.00
#
_symmetry.space_group_name_H-M   'P 1'
#
loop_
_entity.id
_entity.type
_entity.pdbx_description
1 polymer ?
#
loop_
_entity_poly.entity_id
_entity_poly.type
_entity_poly.pdbx_seq_one_letter_code
_entity_poly.pdbx_strand_id
1 'polypeptide(L)'
;MGMVDRYKKPGGFVQLVQVIETCNAKKREQFMNIIAEENPEWAEALTQKSISFDKIVSWSPEVILEIMASVNQLAFSVALKSLAPEHLETFIQKLSPQDRRKIEMTLQEMNPTPNEIGASVMKVISETRGLLVQGSIKAEKIDPQLVIPDEFEAKLGKSARLEAAALSFEGPSTVVSTAANGAVATAEIEKLQKRLILLSKEVQILKNENQVMKDKLEKIKKIA
;
A
#
# COMPACT_ATOMS: atom_id res chain seq x y z
N MET A 1 -8.66 -4.83 -25.00
CA MET A 1 -8.45 -3.84 -23.93
C MET A 1 -8.42 -4.61 -22.63
N GLY A 2 -7.25 -4.73 -22.03
CA GLY A 2 -7.06 -5.54 -20.83
C GLY A 2 -7.78 -4.92 -19.62
N MET A 3 -7.97 -5.73 -18.57
CA MET A 3 -8.55 -5.27 -17.31
C MET A 3 -7.73 -4.10 -16.74
N VAL A 4 -6.40 -4.22 -16.74
CA VAL A 4 -5.48 -3.20 -16.19
C VAL A 4 -5.56 -1.86 -16.95
N ASP A 5 -5.85 -1.89 -18.25
CA ASP A 5 -5.90 -0.68 -19.09
C ASP A 5 -6.94 0.34 -18.59
N ARG A 6 -8.02 -0.13 -17.96
CA ARG A 6 -9.08 0.74 -17.40
C ARG A 6 -8.63 1.55 -16.19
N TYR A 7 -7.54 1.11 -15.54
CA TYR A 7 -7.03 1.66 -14.29
C TYR A 7 -5.72 2.44 -14.46
N LYS A 8 -5.20 2.60 -15.69
CA LYS A 8 -3.98 3.38 -15.98
C LYS A 8 -4.13 4.89 -15.82
N LYS A 9 -5.36 5.39 -15.67
CA LYS A 9 -5.64 6.81 -15.39
C LYS A 9 -5.16 7.19 -13.98
N PRO A 10 -4.84 8.47 -13.70
CA PRO A 10 -4.44 8.90 -12.36
C PRO A 10 -5.46 8.48 -11.28
N GLY A 11 -4.97 7.83 -10.23
CA GLY A 11 -5.79 7.30 -9.13
C GLY A 11 -6.54 6.01 -9.46
N GLY A 12 -6.38 5.46 -10.67
CA GLY A 12 -6.99 4.20 -11.07
C GLY A 12 -6.39 3.00 -10.33
N PHE A 13 -5.12 3.04 -9.94
CA PHE A 13 -4.51 2.00 -9.13
C PHE A 13 -5.18 1.90 -7.75
N VAL A 14 -5.44 3.03 -7.10
CA VAL A 14 -6.16 3.06 -5.81
C VAL A 14 -7.57 2.50 -5.97
N GLN A 15 -8.26 2.84 -7.07
CA GLN A 15 -9.57 2.26 -7.39
C GLN A 15 -9.49 0.74 -7.55
N LEU A 16 -8.45 0.24 -8.23
CA LEU A 16 -8.25 -1.20 -8.42
C LEU A 16 -7.96 -1.92 -7.10
N VAL A 17 -7.06 -1.37 -6.26
CA VAL A 17 -6.78 -1.89 -4.92
C VAL A 17 -8.07 -2.01 -4.11
N GLN A 18 -8.90 -0.96 -4.09
CA GLN A 18 -10.16 -0.97 -3.35
C GLN A 18 -11.14 -2.03 -3.88
N VAL A 19 -11.23 -2.21 -5.20
CA VAL A 19 -12.05 -3.28 -5.80
C VAL A 19 -11.55 -4.67 -5.38
N ILE A 20 -10.23 -4.89 -5.43
CA ILE A 20 -9.60 -6.15 -5.01
C ILE A 20 -9.84 -6.43 -3.52
N GLU A 21 -9.83 -5.41 -2.68
CA GLU A 21 -10.04 -5.52 -1.23
C GLU A 21 -11.49 -5.79 -0.83
N THR A 22 -12.44 -5.25 -1.60
CA THR A 22 -13.87 -5.33 -1.30
C THR A 22 -14.61 -6.45 -2.05
N CYS A 23 -13.93 -7.19 -2.93
CA CYS A 23 -14.51 -8.31 -3.64
C CYS A 23 -14.36 -9.63 -2.87
N ASN A 24 -15.27 -10.59 -3.12
CA ASN A 24 -15.20 -11.89 -2.48
C ASN A 24 -13.92 -12.66 -2.87
N ALA A 25 -13.48 -13.61 -2.03
CA ALA A 25 -12.22 -14.31 -2.22
C ALA A 25 -12.08 -14.97 -3.61
N LYS A 26 -13.16 -15.58 -4.12
CA LYS A 26 -13.16 -16.23 -5.45
C LYS A 26 -12.97 -15.24 -6.59
N LYS A 27 -13.67 -14.10 -6.58
CA LYS A 27 -13.50 -13.05 -7.60
C LYS A 27 -12.14 -12.38 -7.47
N ARG A 28 -11.66 -12.19 -6.24
CA ARG A 28 -10.33 -11.64 -5.97
C ARG A 28 -9.24 -12.48 -6.60
N GLU A 29 -9.27 -13.79 -6.38
CA GLU A 29 -8.32 -14.73 -6.99
C GLU A 29 -8.41 -14.70 -8.53
N GLN A 30 -9.62 -14.72 -9.09
CA GLN A 30 -9.82 -14.61 -10.54
C GLN A 30 -9.23 -13.30 -11.10
N PHE A 31 -9.49 -12.17 -10.45
CA PHE A 31 -8.93 -10.89 -10.88
C PHE A 31 -7.41 -10.85 -10.75
N MET A 32 -6.84 -11.37 -9.66
CA MET A 32 -5.39 -11.41 -9.48
C MET A 32 -4.72 -12.30 -10.53
N ASN A 33 -5.32 -13.43 -10.90
CA ASN A 33 -4.80 -14.30 -11.96
C ASN A 33 -4.82 -13.59 -13.32
N ILE A 34 -5.95 -12.95 -13.68
CA ILE A 34 -6.06 -12.18 -14.93
C ILE A 34 -5.03 -11.04 -14.96
N ILE A 35 -4.89 -10.30 -13.86
CA ILE A 35 -3.95 -9.18 -13.77
C ILE A 35 -2.50 -9.69 -13.84
N ALA A 36 -2.18 -10.83 -13.23
CA ALA A 36 -0.84 -11.42 -13.29
C ALA A 36 -0.48 -11.88 -14.71
N GLU A 37 -1.44 -12.43 -15.46
CA GLU A 37 -1.27 -12.78 -16.87
C GLU A 37 -1.11 -11.54 -17.77
N GLU A 38 -1.87 -10.47 -17.51
CA GLU A 38 -1.79 -9.23 -18.30
C GLU A 38 -0.56 -8.37 -17.96
N ASN A 39 -0.25 -8.22 -16.68
CA ASN A 39 0.82 -7.38 -16.18
C ASN A 39 1.29 -7.84 -14.78
N PRO A 40 2.38 -8.63 -14.69
CA PRO A 40 2.86 -9.17 -13.42
C PRO A 40 3.32 -8.11 -12.42
N GLU A 41 3.88 -6.98 -12.88
CA GLU A 41 4.29 -5.88 -12.00
C GLU A 41 3.08 -5.25 -11.29
N TRP A 42 1.95 -5.11 -11.99
CA TRP A 42 0.71 -4.65 -11.39
C TRP A 42 0.18 -5.65 -10.36
N ALA A 43 0.24 -6.95 -10.63
CA ALA A 43 -0.19 -7.98 -9.68
C ALA A 43 0.67 -7.98 -8.41
N GLU A 44 1.99 -7.87 -8.55
CA GLU A 44 2.89 -7.77 -7.41
C GLU A 44 2.61 -6.50 -6.59
N ALA A 45 2.50 -5.35 -7.26
CA ALA A 45 2.21 -4.09 -6.59
C ALA A 45 0.85 -4.14 -5.87
N LEU A 46 -0.20 -4.71 -6.49
CA LEU A 46 -1.50 -4.87 -5.83
C LEU A 46 -1.38 -5.73 -4.57
N THR A 47 -0.62 -6.82 -4.63
CA THR A 47 -0.41 -7.70 -3.47
C THR A 47 0.26 -6.93 -2.33
N GLN A 48 1.34 -6.20 -2.62
CA GLN A 48 2.08 -5.42 -1.61
C GLN A 48 1.26 -4.26 -1.03
N LYS A 49 0.49 -3.55 -1.88
CA LYS A 49 -0.29 -2.37 -1.48
C LYS A 49 -1.64 -2.72 -0.85
N SER A 50 -2.15 -3.94 -1.04
CA SER A 50 -3.42 -4.38 -0.48
C SER A 50 -3.36 -4.57 1.04
N ILE A 51 -4.49 -4.34 1.71
CA ILE A 51 -4.67 -4.61 3.14
C ILE A 51 -5.69 -5.74 3.32
N SER A 52 -5.43 -6.59 4.31
CA SER A 52 -6.36 -7.58 4.83
C SER A 52 -6.75 -7.22 6.27
N PHE A 53 -7.84 -7.80 6.75
CA PHE A 53 -8.25 -7.57 8.13
C PHE A 53 -7.20 -8.06 9.14
N ASP A 54 -6.60 -9.24 8.91
CA ASP A 54 -5.47 -9.74 9.69
C ASP A 54 -4.30 -8.75 9.72
N LYS A 55 -3.98 -8.11 8.59
CA LYS A 55 -2.94 -7.08 8.51
C LYS A 55 -3.32 -5.87 9.36
N ILE A 56 -4.57 -5.40 9.31
CA ILE A 56 -5.04 -4.25 10.11
C ILE A 56 -4.89 -4.51 11.62
N VAL A 57 -5.33 -5.67 12.12
CA VAL A 57 -5.25 -6.00 13.55
C VAL A 57 -3.82 -6.31 14.03
N SER A 58 -2.89 -6.53 13.10
CA SER A 58 -1.48 -6.72 13.41
C SER A 58 -0.73 -5.41 13.69
N TRP A 59 -1.29 -4.26 13.28
CA TRP A 59 -0.68 -2.93 13.45
C TRP A 59 -0.51 -2.52 14.91
N SER A 60 0.12 -1.36 15.11
CA SER A 60 0.35 -0.84 16.46
C SER A 60 -0.97 -0.49 17.15
N PRO A 61 -1.06 -0.61 18.49
CA PRO A 61 -2.29 -0.36 19.22
C PRO A 61 -2.84 1.06 19.02
N GLU A 62 -1.98 2.06 18.87
CA GLU A 62 -2.37 3.46 18.67
C GLU A 62 -3.14 3.63 17.36
N VAL A 63 -2.67 2.99 16.29
CA VAL A 63 -3.32 3.03 14.97
C VAL A 63 -4.64 2.27 15.00
N ILE A 64 -4.68 1.12 15.66
CA ILE A 64 -5.90 0.33 15.82
C ILE A 64 -6.97 1.14 16.55
N LEU A 65 -6.61 1.85 17.62
CA LEU A 65 -7.54 2.70 18.38
C LEU A 65 -8.07 3.85 17.53
N GLU A 66 -7.23 4.47 16.70
CA GLU A 66 -7.65 5.50 15.75
C GLU A 66 -8.64 4.97 14.70
N ILE A 67 -8.40 3.76 14.19
CA ILE A 67 -9.33 3.06 13.30
C ILE A 67 -10.64 2.77 14.04
N MET A 68 -10.60 2.22 15.25
CA MET A 68 -11.78 1.89 16.05
C MET A 68 -12.61 3.12 16.45
N ALA A 69 -11.98 4.30 16.54
CA ALA A 69 -12.67 5.56 16.80
C ALA A 69 -13.38 6.12 15.56
N SER A 70 -12.83 5.84 14.37
CA SER A 70 -13.32 6.36 13.09
C SER A 70 -14.31 5.41 12.39
N VAL A 71 -14.07 4.11 12.53
CA VAL A 71 -14.85 3.02 11.94
C VAL A 71 -16.02 2.66 12.83
N ASN A 72 -17.11 2.19 12.23
CA ASN A 72 -18.26 1.71 13.00
C ASN A 72 -17.86 0.60 14.00
N GLN A 73 -17.99 0.89 15.30
CA GLN A 73 -17.56 -0.02 16.38
C GLN A 73 -18.25 -1.38 16.36
N LEU A 74 -19.52 -1.43 15.96
CA LEU A 74 -20.26 -2.67 15.82
C LEU A 74 -19.69 -3.51 14.69
N ALA A 75 -19.46 -2.92 13.53
CA ALA A 75 -18.85 -3.60 12.38
C ALA A 75 -17.44 -4.10 12.72
N PHE A 76 -16.62 -3.28 13.40
CA PHE A 76 -15.29 -3.70 13.83
C PHE A 76 -15.36 -4.89 14.80
N SER A 77 -16.26 -4.85 15.79
CA SER A 77 -16.42 -5.93 16.77
C SER A 77 -16.93 -7.22 16.12
N VAL A 78 -17.86 -7.14 15.18
CA VAL A 78 -18.34 -8.30 14.40
C VAL A 78 -17.22 -8.85 13.52
N ALA A 79 -16.41 -8.00 12.91
CA ALA A 79 -15.28 -8.41 12.07
C ALA A 79 -14.22 -9.18 12.88
N LEU A 80 -14.00 -8.85 14.16
CA LEU A 80 -13.08 -9.59 15.04
C LEU A 80 -13.43 -11.08 15.17
N LYS A 81 -14.69 -11.48 14.99
CA LYS A 81 -15.10 -12.91 14.98
C LYS A 81 -14.58 -13.68 13.76
N SER A 82 -14.08 -12.99 12.74
CA SER A 82 -13.43 -13.66 11.59
C SER A 82 -12.03 -14.18 11.91
N LEU A 83 -11.40 -13.68 12.98
CA LEU A 83 -10.05 -14.07 13.37
C LEU A 83 -10.04 -15.43 14.05
N ALA A 84 -8.92 -16.13 13.90
CA ALA A 84 -8.63 -17.29 14.74
C ALA A 84 -8.61 -16.86 16.23
N PRO A 85 -9.05 -17.73 17.16
CA PRO A 85 -9.10 -17.40 18.59
C PRO A 85 -7.77 -16.88 19.15
N GLU A 86 -6.66 -17.43 18.68
CA GLU A 86 -5.30 -17.04 19.08
C GLU A 86 -4.94 -15.60 18.67
N HIS A 87 -5.31 -15.22 17.44
CA HIS A 87 -5.11 -13.86 16.94
C HIS A 87 -6.02 -12.85 17.64
N LEU A 88 -7.26 -13.27 17.94
CA LEU A 88 -8.20 -12.45 18.71
C LEU A 88 -7.68 -12.18 20.13
N GLU A 89 -7.17 -13.21 20.80
CA GLU A 89 -6.62 -13.05 22.15
C GLU A 89 -5.40 -12.13 22.16
N THR A 90 -4.48 -12.33 21.21
CA THR A 90 -3.31 -11.46 21.01
C THR A 90 -3.72 -10.02 20.77
N PHE A 91 -4.77 -9.79 19.96
CA PHE A 91 -5.31 -8.46 19.72
C PHE A 91 -5.91 -7.85 21.00
N ILE A 92 -6.73 -8.59 21.73
CA ILE A 92 -7.38 -8.13 22.96
C ILE A 92 -6.36 -7.77 24.04
N GLN A 93 -5.26 -8.51 24.15
CA GLN A 93 -4.18 -8.24 25.11
C GLN A 93 -3.45 -6.91 24.84
N LYS A 94 -3.48 -6.40 23.60
CA LYS A 94 -2.90 -5.10 23.24
C LYS A 94 -3.74 -3.90 23.67
N LEU A 95 -5.01 -4.12 24.03
CA LEU A 95 -5.96 -3.05 24.33
C LEU A 95 -5.95 -2.66 25.81
N SER A 96 -6.45 -1.46 26.10
CA SER A 96 -6.70 -1.05 27.48
C SER A 96 -7.74 -1.95 28.15
N PRO A 97 -7.73 -2.11 29.48
CA PRO A 97 -8.73 -2.93 30.19
C PRO A 97 -10.18 -2.48 29.92
N GLN A 98 -10.41 -1.19 29.67
CA GLN A 98 -11.73 -0.64 29.36
C GLN A 98 -12.19 -1.04 27.96
N ASP A 99 -11.33 -0.88 26.95
CA ASP A 99 -11.64 -1.22 25.56
C ASP A 99 -11.82 -2.74 25.39
N ARG A 100 -10.94 -3.51 26.03
CA ARG A 100 -11.06 -4.97 26.12
C ARG A 100 -12.43 -5.40 26.63
N ARG A 101 -12.85 -4.87 27.79
CA ARG A 101 -14.14 -5.23 28.39
C ARG A 101 -15.32 -4.87 27.49
N LYS A 102 -15.25 -3.72 26.81
CA LYS A 102 -16.29 -3.28 25.87
C LYS A 102 -16.40 -4.20 24.66
N ILE A 103 -15.28 -4.59 24.07
CA ILE A 103 -15.24 -5.54 22.95
C ILE A 103 -15.73 -6.91 23.38
N GLU A 104 -15.24 -7.43 24.52
CA GLU A 104 -15.65 -8.75 25.04
C GLU A 104 -17.17 -8.81 25.31
N MET A 105 -17.76 -7.77 25.90
CA MET A 105 -19.22 -7.68 26.07
C MET A 105 -19.95 -7.71 24.73
N THR A 106 -19.50 -6.90 23.77
CA THR A 106 -20.11 -6.84 22.43
C THR A 106 -19.99 -8.18 21.71
N LEU A 107 -18.85 -8.87 21.84
CA LEU A 107 -18.63 -10.20 21.26
C LEU A 107 -19.50 -11.29 21.89
N GLN A 108 -19.80 -11.19 23.19
CA GLN A 108 -20.66 -12.14 23.90
C GLN A 108 -22.14 -11.96 23.56
N GLU A 109 -22.59 -10.72 23.38
CA GLU A 109 -23.99 -10.40 23.06
C GLU A 109 -24.34 -10.73 21.60
N MET A 110 -23.37 -10.66 20.68
CA MET A 110 -23.62 -10.84 19.26
C MET A 110 -23.35 -12.28 18.78
N ASN A 111 -24.33 -12.86 18.08
CA ASN A 111 -24.17 -14.11 17.33
C ASN A 111 -24.40 -13.86 15.82
N PRO A 112 -23.48 -13.14 15.16
CA PRO A 112 -23.63 -12.79 13.76
C PRO A 112 -23.45 -14.02 12.87
N THR A 113 -24.21 -14.05 11.78
CA THR A 113 -24.08 -15.05 10.72
C THR A 113 -22.74 -14.89 9.97
N PRO A 114 -22.24 -15.95 9.32
CA PRO A 114 -21.01 -15.87 8.52
C PRO A 114 -21.04 -14.76 7.45
N ASN A 115 -22.21 -14.48 6.89
CA ASN A 115 -22.40 -13.42 5.91
C ASN A 115 -22.23 -12.02 6.53
N GLU A 116 -22.76 -11.81 7.74
CA GLU A 116 -22.60 -10.54 8.47
C GLU A 116 -21.16 -10.30 8.89
N ILE A 117 -20.45 -11.37 9.28
CA ILE A 117 -19.01 -11.30 9.56
C ILE A 117 -18.25 -10.86 8.31
N GLY A 118 -18.47 -11.51 7.17
CA GLY A 118 -17.83 -11.14 5.90
C GLY A 118 -18.15 -9.70 5.46
N ALA A 119 -19.41 -9.28 5.58
CA ALA A 119 -19.81 -7.90 5.27
C ALA A 119 -19.14 -6.88 6.19
N SER A 120 -19.03 -7.19 7.48
CA SER A 120 -18.38 -6.32 8.46
C SER A 120 -16.87 -6.20 8.21
N VAL A 121 -16.20 -7.31 7.88
CA VAL A 121 -14.79 -7.32 7.48
C VAL A 121 -14.56 -6.42 6.26
N MET A 122 -15.36 -6.59 5.20
CA MET A 122 -15.26 -5.77 3.99
C MET A 122 -15.48 -4.28 4.30
N LYS A 123 -16.43 -3.97 5.18
CA LYS A 123 -16.72 -2.60 5.61
C LYS A 123 -15.53 -1.98 6.35
N VAL A 124 -14.96 -2.69 7.33
CA VAL A 124 -13.79 -2.24 8.08
C VAL A 124 -12.61 -1.98 7.16
N ILE A 125 -12.33 -2.90 6.22
CA ILE A 125 -11.24 -2.74 5.25
C ILE A 125 -11.47 -1.49 4.38
N SER A 126 -12.68 -1.32 3.84
CA SER A 126 -13.02 -0.17 2.99
C SER A 126 -12.89 1.17 3.73
N GLU A 127 -13.41 1.25 4.96
CA GLU A 127 -13.29 2.46 5.77
C GLU A 127 -11.84 2.75 6.15
N THR A 128 -11.07 1.72 6.55
CA THR A 128 -9.64 1.85 6.85
C THR A 128 -8.84 2.34 5.63
N ARG A 129 -9.12 1.80 4.45
CA ARG A 129 -8.53 2.27 3.19
C ARG A 129 -8.88 3.74 2.93
N GLY A 130 -10.11 4.15 3.20
CA GLY A 130 -10.54 5.55 3.14
C GLY A 130 -9.70 6.46 4.03
N LEU A 131 -9.43 6.05 5.28
CA LEU A 131 -8.61 6.80 6.22
C LEU A 131 -7.15 6.96 5.75
N LEU A 132 -6.60 5.95 5.08
CA LEU A 132 -5.26 6.01 4.49
C LEU A 132 -5.21 6.98 3.30
N VAL A 133 -6.21 6.94 2.42
CA VAL A 133 -6.29 7.84 1.24
C VAL A 133 -6.51 9.29 1.66
N GLN A 134 -7.30 9.53 2.70
CA GLN A 134 -7.53 10.87 3.26
C GLN A 134 -6.30 11.41 4.02
N GLY A 135 -5.34 10.54 4.35
CA GLY A 135 -4.16 10.91 5.16
C GLY A 135 -4.45 11.11 6.65
N SER A 136 -5.66 10.77 7.11
CA SER A 136 -6.00 10.73 8.55
C SER A 136 -5.06 9.77 9.27
N ILE A 137 -4.86 8.59 8.66
CA ILE A 137 -3.89 7.60 9.09
C ILE A 137 -2.70 7.62 8.13
N LYS A 138 -1.50 7.87 8.66
CA LYS A 138 -0.27 7.93 7.86
C LYS A 138 0.26 6.54 7.57
N ALA A 139 0.09 6.07 6.33
CA ALA A 139 0.60 4.78 5.88
C ALA A 139 2.11 4.61 6.14
N GLU A 140 2.89 5.70 6.03
CA GLU A 140 4.34 5.71 6.27
C GLU A 140 4.72 5.27 7.69
N LYS A 141 3.86 5.54 8.67
CA LYS A 141 4.08 5.20 10.08
C LYS A 141 3.70 3.76 10.42
N ILE A 142 2.87 3.14 9.58
CA ILE A 142 2.34 1.79 9.79
C ILE A 142 3.19 0.79 9.03
N ASP A 143 3.26 0.99 7.72
CA ASP A 143 3.95 0.13 6.78
C ASP A 143 4.32 0.98 5.56
N PRO A 144 5.60 1.32 5.35
CA PRO A 144 6.05 2.07 4.18
C PRO A 144 5.65 1.42 2.86
N GLN A 145 5.43 0.09 2.85
CA GLN A 145 4.96 -0.60 1.66
C GLN A 145 3.50 -0.28 1.33
N LEU A 146 2.68 0.24 2.24
CA LEU A 146 1.29 0.60 1.93
C LEU A 146 1.13 1.97 1.25
N VAL A 147 2.19 2.78 1.22
CA VAL A 147 2.18 4.10 0.58
C VAL A 147 2.01 3.92 -0.93
N ILE A 148 0.98 4.52 -1.50
CA ILE A 148 0.74 4.59 -2.94
C ILE A 148 1.07 6.02 -3.39
N PRO A 149 2.21 6.25 -4.06
CA PRO A 149 2.58 7.58 -4.55
C PRO A 149 1.60 8.11 -5.59
N ASP A 150 1.58 9.43 -5.78
CA ASP A 150 0.90 10.04 -6.92
C ASP A 150 1.48 9.52 -8.24
N GLU A 151 0.58 9.31 -9.21
CA GLU A 151 0.89 8.74 -10.53
C GLU A 151 1.63 7.40 -10.48
N PHE A 152 1.32 6.56 -9.49
CA PHE A 152 1.91 5.23 -9.35
C PHE A 152 1.75 4.38 -10.62
N GLU A 153 0.63 4.54 -11.33
CA GLU A 153 0.33 3.90 -12.61
C GLU A 153 1.40 4.18 -13.67
N ALA A 154 1.89 5.42 -13.73
CA ALA A 154 2.90 5.85 -14.70
C ALA A 154 4.29 5.27 -14.37
N LYS A 155 4.57 4.97 -13.10
CA LYS A 155 5.81 4.33 -12.66
C LYS A 155 5.81 2.84 -13.01
N LEU A 156 4.70 2.14 -12.75
CA LEU A 156 4.51 0.76 -13.18
C LEU A 156 4.61 0.62 -14.71
N GLY A 157 4.00 1.53 -15.47
CA GLY A 157 4.09 1.50 -16.94
C GLY A 157 5.50 1.74 -17.52
N LYS A 158 6.41 2.39 -16.78
CA LYS A 158 7.79 2.64 -17.21
C LYS A 158 8.72 1.46 -16.95
N SER A 159 8.49 0.72 -15.87
CA SER A 159 9.27 -0.47 -15.50
C SER A 159 9.09 -1.58 -16.54
N ALA A 160 7.85 -1.93 -16.86
CA ALA A 160 7.52 -2.84 -17.96
C ALA A 160 8.15 -2.46 -19.32
N ARG A 161 8.31 -1.16 -19.63
CA ARG A 161 8.93 -0.70 -20.88
C ARG A 161 10.46 -0.86 -20.89
N LEU A 162 11.11 -0.75 -19.72
CA LEU A 162 12.54 -0.95 -19.58
C LEU A 162 12.90 -2.44 -19.68
N GLU A 163 12.11 -3.33 -19.09
CA GLU A 163 12.29 -4.78 -19.22
C GLU A 163 11.99 -5.30 -20.63
N ALA A 164 10.91 -4.82 -21.26
CA ALA A 164 10.61 -5.18 -22.65
C ALA A 164 11.71 -4.71 -23.63
N ALA A 165 12.36 -3.57 -23.36
CA ALA A 165 13.49 -3.09 -24.14
C ALA A 165 14.76 -3.96 -23.94
N ALA A 166 14.96 -4.54 -22.75
CA ALA A 166 16.06 -5.46 -22.48
C ALA A 166 15.87 -6.83 -23.17
N LEU A 167 14.62 -7.32 -23.24
CA LEU A 167 14.27 -8.56 -23.94
C LEU A 167 14.22 -8.43 -25.48
N SER A 168 14.16 -7.21 -26.01
CA SER A 168 14.16 -6.94 -27.46
C SER A 168 15.57 -6.82 -28.06
N PHE A 169 16.63 -6.96 -27.26
CA PHE A 169 18.02 -6.90 -27.70
C PHE A 169 18.58 -8.32 -27.95
N GLU A 170 17.95 -9.08 -28.86
CA GLU A 170 18.56 -10.30 -29.40
C GLU A 170 19.49 -9.94 -30.58
N GLY A 171 20.79 -9.83 -30.28
CA GLY A 171 21.91 -9.98 -31.22
C GLY A 171 22.80 -11.13 -30.73
N PRO A 172 23.52 -11.83 -31.63
CA PRO A 172 23.70 -13.27 -31.55
C PRO A 172 24.53 -13.73 -30.34
N SER A 173 24.04 -14.80 -29.72
CA SER A 173 24.71 -15.59 -28.68
C SER A 173 26.15 -15.93 -29.09
N THR A 174 27.11 -15.42 -28.32
CA THR A 174 28.40 -16.09 -28.15
C THR A 174 28.43 -16.66 -26.75
N VAL A 175 28.27 -17.97 -26.68
CA VAL A 175 28.48 -18.81 -25.49
C VAL A 175 29.86 -18.54 -24.89
N VAL A 176 29.91 -17.99 -23.68
CA VAL A 176 31.03 -18.20 -22.76
C VAL A 176 30.47 -18.40 -21.35
N SER A 177 30.53 -19.64 -20.89
CA SER A 177 30.30 -20.01 -19.51
C SER A 177 31.38 -19.45 -18.59
N THR A 178 30.98 -19.31 -17.32
CA THR A 178 31.79 -19.37 -16.09
C THR A 178 32.59 -18.13 -15.63
N ALA A 179 32.18 -17.65 -14.45
CA ALA A 179 32.96 -16.95 -13.42
C ALA A 179 33.27 -15.44 -13.60
N ALA A 180 32.28 -14.54 -13.41
CA ALA A 180 32.56 -13.10 -13.17
C ALA A 180 31.44 -12.28 -12.47
N ASN A 181 30.50 -12.89 -11.73
CA ASN A 181 29.32 -12.16 -11.20
C ASN A 181 29.58 -11.16 -10.04
N GLY A 182 30.81 -11.04 -9.53
CA GLY A 182 31.13 -10.13 -8.41
C GLY A 182 31.46 -8.69 -8.81
N ALA A 183 32.06 -8.48 -9.99
CA ALA A 183 32.64 -7.19 -10.39
C ALA A 183 31.64 -6.26 -11.11
N VAL A 184 30.66 -6.83 -11.82
CA VAL A 184 29.65 -6.06 -12.57
C VAL A 184 28.63 -5.42 -11.62
N ALA A 185 28.18 -6.18 -10.60
CA ALA A 185 27.25 -5.68 -9.58
C ALA A 185 27.85 -4.57 -8.72
N THR A 186 29.15 -4.62 -8.41
CA THR A 186 29.84 -3.59 -7.62
C THR A 186 29.99 -2.27 -8.39
N ALA A 187 30.32 -2.32 -9.68
CA ALA A 187 30.40 -1.13 -10.53
C ALA A 187 29.05 -0.43 -10.71
N GLU A 188 27.96 -1.21 -10.80
CA GLU A 188 26.61 -0.69 -10.95
C GLU A 188 26.08 -0.08 -9.65
N ILE A 189 26.37 -0.70 -8.50
CA ILE A 189 26.10 -0.14 -7.16
C ILE A 189 26.82 1.20 -6.98
N GLU A 190 28.10 1.30 -7.37
CA GLU A 190 28.87 2.55 -7.22
C GLU A 190 28.32 3.68 -8.10
N LYS A 191 27.85 3.35 -9.32
CA LYS A 191 27.21 4.30 -10.22
C LYS A 191 25.86 4.78 -9.67
N LEU A 192 25.08 3.89 -9.07
CA LEU A 192 23.81 4.23 -8.40
C LEU A 192 24.04 5.10 -7.17
N GLN A 193 25.05 4.79 -6.35
CA GLN A 193 25.43 5.62 -5.20
C GLN A 193 25.84 7.04 -5.61
N LYS A 194 26.65 7.19 -6.67
CA LYS A 194 27.01 8.52 -7.21
C LYS A 194 25.78 9.28 -7.69
N ARG A 195 24.83 8.62 -8.34
CA ARG A 195 23.59 9.24 -8.81
C ARG A 195 22.67 9.66 -7.66
N LEU A 196 22.58 8.85 -6.61
CA LEU A 196 21.83 9.16 -5.39
C LEU A 196 22.37 10.44 -4.71
N ILE A 197 23.69 10.58 -4.62
CA ILE A 197 24.34 11.77 -4.03
C ILE A 197 24.02 13.03 -4.85
N LEU A 198 24.09 12.94 -6.18
CA LEU A 198 23.74 14.06 -7.07
C LEU A 198 22.28 14.48 -6.94
N LEU A 199 21.36 13.51 -6.96
CA LEU A 199 19.92 13.75 -6.76
C LEU A 199 19.62 14.35 -5.39
N SER A 200 20.29 13.87 -4.34
CA SER A 200 20.15 14.43 -2.99
C SER A 200 20.61 15.88 -2.93
N LYS A 201 21.72 16.21 -3.59
CA LYS A 201 22.22 17.59 -3.70
C LYS A 201 21.25 18.49 -4.47
N GLU A 202 20.68 18.00 -5.56
CA GLU A 202 19.71 18.75 -6.36
C GLU A 202 18.40 19.01 -5.61
N VAL A 203 17.89 18.02 -4.87
CA VAL A 203 16.74 18.18 -3.98
C VAL A 203 17.02 19.24 -2.90
N GLN A 204 18.23 19.27 -2.36
CA GLN A 204 18.62 20.28 -1.37
C GLN A 204 18.65 21.70 -1.96
N ILE A 205 19.16 21.84 -3.19
CA ILE A 205 19.16 23.11 -3.93
C ILE A 205 17.72 23.58 -4.19
N LEU A 206 16.86 22.71 -4.72
CA LEU A 206 15.47 23.03 -5.01
C LEU A 206 14.67 23.38 -3.75
N LYS A 207 14.98 22.77 -2.60
CA LYS A 207 14.39 23.15 -1.30
C LYS A 207 14.80 24.56 -0.90
N ASN A 208 16.08 24.90 -1.04
CA ASN A 208 16.59 26.24 -0.73
C ASN A 208 15.97 27.29 -1.66
N GLU A 209 15.87 27.02 -2.96
CA GLU A 209 15.24 27.92 -3.92
C GLU A 209 13.75 28.12 -3.62
N ASN A 210 13.03 27.05 -3.29
CA ASN A 210 11.63 27.15 -2.86
C ASN A 210 11.48 27.98 -1.58
N GLN A 211 12.40 27.85 -0.62
CA GLN A 211 12.38 28.67 0.59
C GLN A 211 12.57 30.15 0.25
N VAL A 212 13.56 30.47 -0.58
CA VAL A 212 13.82 31.85 -1.03
C VAL A 212 12.62 32.42 -1.79
N MET A 213 11.97 31.62 -2.65
CA MET A 213 10.77 32.06 -3.36
C MET A 213 9.61 32.31 -2.40
N LYS A 214 9.39 31.46 -1.39
CA LYS A 214 8.38 31.68 -0.35
C LYS A 214 8.64 32.97 0.42
N ASP A 215 9.88 33.22 0.84
CA ASP A 215 10.25 34.43 1.58
C ASP A 215 10.04 35.70 0.73
N LYS A 216 10.35 35.64 -0.57
CA LYS A 216 10.07 36.73 -1.52
C LYS A 216 8.57 36.97 -1.68
N LEU A 217 7.78 35.91 -1.79
CA LEU A 217 6.32 35.99 -1.95
C LEU A 217 5.66 36.54 -0.68
N GLU A 218 6.17 36.20 0.50
CA GLU A 218 5.72 36.75 1.77
C GLU A 218 6.07 38.24 1.91
N LYS A 219 7.26 38.67 1.45
CA LYS A 219 7.63 40.10 1.40
C LYS A 219 6.74 40.89 0.45
N ILE A 220 6.40 40.34 -0.71
CA ILE A 220 5.46 40.98 -1.65
C ILE A 220 4.07 41.13 -1.00
N LYS A 221 3.58 40.09 -0.32
CA LYS A 221 2.30 40.13 0.42
C LYS A 221 2.27 41.11 1.60
N LYS A 222 3.42 41.52 2.14
CA LYS A 222 3.50 42.52 3.23
C LYS A 222 3.54 43.96 2.71
N ILE A 223 3.75 44.16 1.41
CA ILE A 223 3.85 45.47 0.76
C ILE A 223 2.56 45.82 -0.02
N ALA A 224 1.79 44.80 -0.42
CA ALA A 224 0.43 44.94 -0.99
C ALA A 224 -0.63 44.95 0.12
#